data_AF-L9X0A2-F1
#
_entry.id   AF-L9X0A2-F1
#
_cell.length_a   1.000
_cell.length_b   1.000
_cell.length_c   1.000
_cell.angle_alpha   90.00
_cell.angle_beta   90.00
_cell.angle_gamma   90.00
#
_symmetry.space_group_name_H-M   'P 1'
#
loop_
_entity.id
_entity.type
_entity.pdbx_description
1 polymer ?
#
loop_
_entity_poly.entity_id
_entity_poly.type
_entity_poly.pdbx_seq_one_letter_code
_entity_poly.pdbx_strand_id
1 'polypeptide(L)'
;MRSRTFWVLDDEDRPIVDDLAIGLGRTPARVLAYLLLRADREDDPATTIQLRVGTELSRSPISDAVTRLETDGLIERSTVASVNQGRPPSAWQPANDLASSRRRVYERHAATLLERADEIFREDATNREPKAVDEPKLTVALNWRPNGLHVPLYAAAESGWYDEYGVDVGFEHHEGSRRAVDRIDAGEADVAVAGAATVLRARAAGVPIVPIAVLYQRAMTVLYSTRDVFGTELRGVDQLRGQRIGMPARSETGVLGRLFVSQTALEGDLEIEETTGEERTALLTGEADVVTGSITDPRELEERGETVDTLLLTDHFPVYGPTIVAREQALERRRSSLEALLAGTAGGWREATRDPDPAAARIADRGDDEPERVRETFERAVREFGHSDDTRERGWGWQRERTWDRLRTALEQGELLAEGT
;
A
#
# COMPACT_ATOMS: atom_id res chain seq x y z
N MET A 1 14.17 -34.40 -36.78
CA MET A 1 13.51 -33.36 -35.97
C MET A 1 14.59 -32.73 -35.10
N ARG A 2 15.00 -31.47 -35.34
CA ARG A 2 15.95 -30.80 -34.43
C ARG A 2 15.18 -30.37 -33.19
N SER A 3 15.44 -30.99 -32.04
CA SER A 3 14.94 -30.49 -30.77
C SER A 3 15.58 -29.12 -30.52
N ARG A 4 14.76 -28.09 -30.36
CA ARG A 4 15.19 -26.78 -29.87
C ARG A 4 14.86 -26.74 -28.39
N THR A 5 15.88 -26.59 -27.56
CA THR A 5 15.71 -26.33 -26.13
C THR A 5 15.54 -24.83 -25.95
N PHE A 6 14.55 -24.42 -25.18
CA PHE A 6 14.35 -23.03 -24.80
C PHE A 6 14.62 -22.90 -23.31
N TRP A 7 15.32 -21.84 -22.92
CA TRP A 7 15.47 -21.49 -21.52
C TRP A 7 14.12 -21.03 -20.94
N VAL A 8 13.88 -21.33 -19.66
CA VAL A 8 12.64 -21.08 -18.92
C VAL A 8 13.01 -20.40 -17.61
N LEU A 9 12.20 -19.43 -17.18
CA LEU A 9 12.34 -18.79 -15.88
C LEU A 9 12.22 -19.82 -14.75
N ASP A 10 13.12 -19.76 -13.79
CA ASP A 10 13.11 -20.63 -12.62
C ASP A 10 13.06 -19.83 -11.29
N ASP A 11 13.26 -20.53 -10.17
CA ASP A 11 13.21 -19.92 -8.84
C ASP A 11 14.36 -18.93 -8.58
N GLU A 12 15.50 -19.06 -9.28
CA GLU A 12 16.63 -18.13 -9.16
C GLU A 12 16.29 -16.77 -9.80
N ASP A 13 15.41 -16.76 -10.79
CA ASP A 13 14.95 -15.54 -11.48
C ASP A 13 13.81 -14.83 -10.73
N ARG A 14 13.20 -15.48 -9.72
CA ARG A 14 12.05 -14.96 -8.97
C ARG A 14 12.28 -13.55 -8.40
N PRO A 15 13.44 -13.20 -7.83
CA PRO A 15 13.68 -11.85 -7.32
C PRO A 15 13.52 -10.76 -8.40
N ILE A 16 13.96 -11.01 -9.63
CA ILE A 16 13.82 -10.04 -10.74
C ILE A 16 12.33 -9.90 -11.14
N VAL A 17 11.59 -11.01 -11.17
CA VAL A 17 10.16 -11.00 -11.45
C VAL A 17 9.41 -10.22 -10.37
N ASP A 18 9.70 -10.47 -9.09
CA ASP A 18 9.04 -9.82 -7.96
C ASP A 18 9.36 -8.31 -7.94
N ASP A 19 10.61 -7.93 -8.19
CA ASP A 19 11.06 -6.53 -8.30
C ASP A 19 10.26 -5.76 -9.37
N LEU A 20 10.14 -6.33 -10.57
CA LEU A 20 9.40 -5.71 -11.67
C LEU A 20 7.88 -5.74 -11.43
N ALA A 21 7.37 -6.75 -10.73
CA ALA A 21 5.96 -6.90 -10.41
C ALA A 21 5.43 -5.80 -9.49
N ILE A 22 6.31 -5.12 -8.73
CA ILE A 22 5.94 -3.96 -7.91
C ILE A 22 5.29 -2.86 -8.77
N GLY A 23 5.76 -2.61 -10.00
CA GLY A 23 5.17 -1.60 -10.90
C GLY A 23 4.34 -2.16 -12.06
N LEU A 24 4.50 -3.45 -12.38
CA LEU A 24 3.83 -4.06 -13.54
C LEU A 24 2.70 -5.01 -13.18
N GLY A 25 2.67 -5.53 -11.95
CA GLY A 25 1.97 -6.76 -11.62
C GLY A 25 2.67 -8.00 -12.20
N ARG A 26 2.25 -9.19 -11.77
CA ARG A 26 3.00 -10.45 -11.99
C ARG A 26 3.16 -10.84 -13.46
N THR A 27 2.11 -10.72 -14.26
CA THR A 27 2.12 -11.25 -15.63
C THR A 27 3.04 -10.45 -16.55
N PRO A 28 2.95 -9.11 -16.66
CA PRO A 28 3.88 -8.37 -17.50
C PRO A 28 5.31 -8.38 -16.93
N ALA A 29 5.47 -8.43 -15.61
CA ALA A 29 6.79 -8.60 -14.99
C ALA A 29 7.49 -9.90 -15.41
N ARG A 30 6.78 -11.04 -15.44
CA ARG A 30 7.35 -12.30 -15.95
C ARG A 30 7.80 -12.19 -17.40
N VAL A 31 7.02 -11.52 -18.27
CA VAL A 31 7.39 -11.34 -19.67
C VAL A 31 8.62 -10.45 -19.81
N LEU A 32 8.67 -9.33 -19.09
CA LEU A 32 9.80 -8.42 -19.13
C LEU A 32 11.06 -9.04 -18.53
N ALA A 33 10.96 -9.73 -17.39
CA ALA A 33 12.07 -10.44 -16.76
C ALA A 33 12.67 -11.48 -17.69
N TYR A 34 11.82 -12.29 -18.35
CA TYR A 34 12.28 -13.27 -19.34
C TYR A 34 13.04 -12.59 -20.49
N LEU A 35 12.53 -11.47 -21.02
CA LEU A 35 13.19 -10.74 -22.11
C LEU A 35 14.53 -10.16 -21.68
N LEU A 36 14.61 -9.54 -20.50
CA LEU A 36 15.84 -8.97 -19.94
C LEU A 36 16.90 -10.04 -19.72
N LEU A 37 16.55 -11.09 -18.99
CA LEU A 37 17.46 -12.20 -18.69
C LEU A 37 17.88 -12.96 -19.94
N ARG A 38 16.98 -13.10 -20.92
CA ARG A 38 17.33 -13.73 -22.19
C ARG A 38 18.26 -12.85 -23.02
N ALA A 39 18.15 -11.53 -22.99
CA ALA A 39 19.05 -10.65 -23.75
C ALA A 39 20.53 -10.81 -23.32
N ASP A 40 20.79 -11.19 -22.07
CA ASP A 40 22.15 -11.51 -21.59
C ASP A 40 22.67 -12.87 -22.09
N ARG A 41 21.78 -13.72 -22.62
CA ARG A 41 22.06 -15.11 -23.02
C ARG A 41 22.00 -15.31 -24.54
N GLU A 42 21.15 -14.58 -25.23
CA GLU A 42 20.84 -14.72 -26.65
C GLU A 42 20.63 -13.34 -27.31
N ASP A 43 21.34 -13.08 -28.41
CA ASP A 43 21.26 -11.81 -29.15
C ASP A 43 19.96 -11.65 -29.99
N ASP A 44 19.29 -12.76 -30.31
CA ASP A 44 18.10 -12.74 -31.18
C ASP A 44 16.84 -12.32 -30.41
N PRO A 45 15.92 -11.51 -30.97
CA PRO A 45 14.63 -11.20 -30.34
C PRO A 45 13.75 -12.44 -30.07
N ALA A 46 12.97 -12.43 -28.98
CA ALA A 46 12.10 -13.55 -28.60
C ALA A 46 10.76 -13.52 -29.34
N THR A 47 10.41 -14.60 -30.01
CA THR A 47 9.09 -14.82 -30.63
C THR A 47 8.01 -15.17 -29.59
N THR A 48 6.74 -15.13 -29.99
CA THR A 48 5.61 -15.56 -29.11
C THR A 48 5.78 -16.99 -28.60
N ILE A 49 6.40 -17.89 -29.37
CA ILE A 49 6.64 -19.27 -28.93
C ILE A 49 7.68 -19.29 -27.79
N GLN A 50 8.77 -18.54 -27.93
CA GLN A 50 9.79 -18.40 -26.89
C GLN A 50 9.21 -17.77 -25.63
N LEU A 51 8.42 -16.70 -25.75
CA LEU A 51 7.73 -16.10 -24.60
C LEU A 51 6.83 -17.12 -23.88
N ARG A 52 6.06 -17.93 -24.62
CA ARG A 52 5.18 -18.96 -24.04
C ARG A 52 5.94 -20.05 -23.30
N VAL A 53 7.00 -20.57 -23.90
CA VAL A 53 7.80 -21.63 -23.27
C VAL A 53 8.57 -21.05 -22.09
N GLY A 54 9.21 -19.91 -22.27
CA GLY A 54 10.11 -19.30 -21.30
C GLY A 54 9.43 -18.72 -20.06
N THR A 55 8.19 -18.24 -20.18
CA THR A 55 7.43 -17.68 -19.06
C THR A 55 6.39 -18.65 -18.48
N GLU A 56 6.15 -19.76 -19.19
CA GLU A 56 5.07 -20.73 -18.95
C GLU A 56 3.66 -20.12 -18.98
N LEU A 57 3.49 -18.95 -19.61
CA LEU A 57 2.21 -18.28 -19.75
C LEU A 57 1.45 -18.76 -21.00
N SER A 58 0.12 -18.70 -20.92
CA SER A 58 -0.74 -18.96 -22.07
C SER A 58 -0.72 -17.80 -23.07
N ARG A 59 -1.33 -17.98 -24.25
CA ARG A 59 -1.25 -17.01 -25.36
C ARG A 59 -1.90 -15.66 -25.03
N SER A 60 -3.05 -15.65 -24.35
CA SER A 60 -3.78 -14.40 -24.05
C SER A 60 -2.99 -13.50 -23.07
N PRO A 61 -2.55 -14.00 -21.90
CA PRO A 61 -1.74 -13.21 -20.97
C PRO A 61 -0.47 -12.64 -21.59
N ILE A 62 0.19 -13.37 -22.50
CA ILE A 62 1.35 -12.85 -23.23
C ILE A 62 0.96 -11.73 -24.17
N SER A 63 -0.14 -11.86 -24.90
CA SER A 63 -0.61 -10.82 -25.82
C SER A 63 -0.90 -9.52 -25.08
N ASP A 64 -1.56 -9.61 -23.93
CA ASP A 64 -1.91 -8.46 -23.09
C ASP A 64 -0.65 -7.84 -22.47
N ALA A 65 0.24 -8.67 -21.93
CA ALA A 65 1.51 -8.22 -21.36
C ALA A 65 2.40 -7.52 -22.39
N VAL A 66 2.59 -8.11 -23.57
CA VAL A 66 3.38 -7.51 -24.64
C VAL A 66 2.79 -6.18 -25.09
N THR A 67 1.47 -6.11 -25.27
CA THR A 67 0.80 -4.86 -25.69
C THR A 67 1.04 -3.75 -24.66
N ARG A 68 0.94 -4.08 -23.36
CA ARG A 68 1.22 -3.12 -22.28
C ARG A 68 2.69 -2.69 -22.27
N LEU A 69 3.61 -3.65 -22.30
CA LEU A 69 5.05 -3.36 -22.27
C LEU A 69 5.53 -2.56 -23.50
N GLU A 70 4.94 -2.80 -24.67
CA GLU A 70 5.19 -2.00 -25.88
C GLU A 70 4.67 -0.57 -25.69
N THR A 71 3.46 -0.42 -25.16
CA THR A 71 2.85 0.90 -24.90
C THR A 71 3.67 1.71 -23.89
N ASP A 72 4.20 1.04 -22.87
CA ASP A 72 5.06 1.65 -21.85
C ASP A 72 6.52 1.84 -22.32
N GLY A 73 6.87 1.42 -23.55
CA GLY A 73 8.21 1.57 -24.12
C GLY A 73 9.28 0.73 -23.43
N LEU A 74 8.88 -0.34 -22.74
CA LEU A 74 9.79 -1.25 -22.02
C LEU A 74 10.36 -2.35 -22.92
N ILE A 75 9.67 -2.65 -24.03
CA ILE A 75 10.11 -3.62 -25.02
C ILE A 75 9.93 -3.05 -26.43
N GLU A 76 10.76 -3.54 -27.36
CA GLU A 76 10.69 -3.18 -28.77
C GLU A 76 10.21 -4.35 -29.61
N ARG A 77 9.38 -4.05 -30.61
CA ARG A 77 8.89 -5.04 -31.56
C ARG A 77 9.76 -5.08 -32.81
N SER A 78 10.16 -6.28 -33.20
CA SER A 78 10.85 -6.56 -34.46
C SER A 78 10.19 -7.74 -35.20
N THR A 79 10.73 -8.09 -36.36
CA THR A 79 10.33 -9.27 -37.13
C THR A 79 11.52 -10.16 -37.40
N VAL A 80 11.37 -11.47 -37.20
CA VAL A 80 12.44 -12.45 -37.45
C VAL A 80 12.34 -12.98 -38.88
N ALA A 81 13.47 -13.07 -39.57
CA ALA A 81 13.52 -13.64 -40.91
C ALA A 81 13.01 -15.10 -40.89
N SER A 82 12.02 -15.40 -41.74
CA SER A 82 11.42 -16.72 -41.86
C SER A 82 11.66 -17.26 -43.27
N VAL A 83 12.18 -18.50 -43.35
CA VAL A 83 12.39 -19.21 -44.63
C VAL A 83 11.05 -19.72 -45.21
N ASN A 84 9.98 -19.76 -44.40
CA ASN A 84 8.65 -20.20 -44.81
C ASN A 84 7.83 -19.05 -45.42
N GLN A 85 7.04 -19.35 -46.46
CA GLN A 85 6.07 -18.40 -47.04
C GLN A 85 5.03 -17.96 -45.98
N GLY A 86 4.95 -16.65 -45.73
CA GLY A 86 4.02 -16.05 -44.78
C GLY A 86 4.51 -14.71 -44.23
N ARG A 87 3.69 -14.03 -43.41
CA ARG A 87 4.12 -12.83 -42.68
C ARG A 87 5.22 -13.23 -41.69
N PRO A 88 6.39 -12.58 -41.69
CA PRO A 88 7.44 -12.83 -40.70
C PRO A 88 6.88 -12.77 -39.27
N PRO A 89 7.24 -13.72 -38.38
CA PRO A 89 6.76 -13.69 -37.01
C PRO A 89 7.26 -12.44 -36.29
N SER A 90 6.40 -11.85 -35.46
CA SER A 90 6.82 -10.80 -34.54
C SER A 90 7.70 -11.38 -33.44
N ALA A 91 8.68 -10.59 -33.02
CA ALA A 91 9.52 -10.88 -31.89
C ALA A 91 9.82 -9.62 -31.09
N TRP A 92 10.31 -9.80 -29.88
CA TRP A 92 10.48 -8.74 -28.89
C TRP A 92 11.83 -8.82 -28.20
N GLN A 93 12.38 -7.67 -27.86
CA GLN A 93 13.58 -7.51 -27.07
C GLN A 93 13.35 -6.41 -26.03
N PRO A 94 14.06 -6.42 -24.89
CA PRO A 94 13.96 -5.32 -23.95
C PRO A 94 14.50 -4.03 -24.59
N ALA A 95 13.87 -2.89 -24.29
CA ALA A 95 14.31 -1.59 -24.80
C ALA A 95 15.53 -1.04 -24.04
N ASN A 96 15.78 -1.52 -22.81
CA ASN A 96 16.86 -1.07 -21.94
C ASN A 96 17.41 -2.26 -21.12
N ASP A 97 18.54 -2.06 -20.43
CA ASP A 97 19.05 -3.01 -19.44
C ASP A 97 18.09 -3.15 -18.22
N LEU A 98 18.40 -4.07 -17.30
CA LEU A 98 17.57 -4.35 -16.13
C LEU A 98 17.42 -3.14 -15.20
N ALA A 99 18.50 -2.40 -14.91
CA ALA A 99 18.45 -1.27 -14.00
C ALA A 99 17.60 -0.13 -14.59
N SER A 100 17.85 0.20 -15.85
CA SER A 100 17.10 1.20 -16.62
C SER A 100 15.63 0.81 -16.78
N SER A 101 15.34 -0.47 -17.04
CA SER A 101 13.96 -0.98 -17.15
C SER A 101 13.22 -0.91 -15.83
N ARG A 102 13.85 -1.29 -14.71
CA ARG A 102 13.26 -1.21 -13.37
C ARG A 102 12.92 0.23 -13.00
N ARG A 103 13.83 1.17 -13.24
CA ARG A 103 13.58 2.60 -13.01
C ARG A 103 12.36 3.10 -13.79
N ARG A 104 12.31 2.82 -15.10
CA ARG A 104 11.17 3.19 -15.95
C ARG A 104 9.85 2.55 -15.51
N VAL A 105 9.90 1.31 -15.03
CA VAL A 105 8.73 0.61 -14.47
C VAL A 105 8.17 1.37 -13.27
N TYR A 106 9.01 1.82 -12.33
CA TYR A 106 8.55 2.55 -11.14
C TYR A 106 8.08 3.97 -11.50
N GLU A 107 8.78 4.69 -12.39
CA GLU A 107 8.34 6.01 -12.89
C GLU A 107 6.97 5.93 -13.57
N ARG A 108 6.78 4.96 -14.48
CA ARG A 108 5.52 4.79 -15.20
C ARG A 108 4.38 4.36 -14.26
N HIS A 109 4.69 3.49 -13.31
CA HIS A 109 3.72 3.05 -12.32
C HIS A 109 3.27 4.20 -11.41
N ALA A 110 4.21 5.02 -10.93
CA ALA A 110 3.90 6.22 -10.15
C ALA A 110 2.96 7.18 -10.89
N ALA A 111 3.25 7.47 -12.16
CA ALA A 111 2.36 8.28 -13.00
C ALA A 111 0.96 7.66 -13.12
N THR A 112 0.89 6.33 -13.31
CA THR A 112 -0.37 5.58 -13.41
C THR A 112 -1.17 5.64 -12.09
N LEU A 113 -0.50 5.58 -10.93
CA LEU A 113 -1.15 5.72 -9.62
C LEU A 113 -1.78 7.10 -9.44
N LEU A 114 -1.10 8.17 -9.88
CA LEU A 114 -1.66 9.53 -9.85
C LEU A 114 -2.82 9.71 -10.83
N GLU A 115 -2.70 9.19 -12.07
CA GLU A 115 -3.80 9.15 -13.04
C GLU A 115 -5.01 8.40 -12.45
N ARG A 116 -4.76 7.31 -11.73
CA ARG A 116 -5.81 6.52 -11.08
C ARG A 116 -6.48 7.27 -9.94
N ALA A 117 -5.72 7.99 -9.12
CA ALA A 117 -6.28 8.83 -8.07
C ALA A 117 -7.16 9.95 -8.65
N ASP A 118 -6.68 10.58 -9.73
CA ASP A 118 -7.42 11.55 -10.53
C ASP A 118 -8.74 10.98 -11.08
N GLU A 119 -8.74 9.76 -11.61
CA GLU A 119 -9.96 9.11 -12.13
C GLU A 119 -11.01 8.84 -11.04
N ILE A 120 -10.57 8.44 -9.84
CA ILE A 120 -11.49 8.02 -8.76
C ILE A 120 -12.05 9.22 -8.00
N PHE A 121 -11.25 10.27 -7.80
CA PHE A 121 -11.57 11.32 -6.82
C PHE A 121 -11.67 12.74 -7.38
N ARG A 122 -11.40 12.98 -8.67
CA ARG A 122 -11.49 14.34 -9.22
C ARG A 122 -12.95 14.78 -9.32
N GLU A 123 -13.32 15.74 -8.47
CA GLU A 123 -14.55 16.53 -8.57
C GLU A 123 -14.26 17.80 -9.41
N ASP A 124 -15.22 18.24 -10.23
CA ASP A 124 -15.05 19.24 -11.31
C ASP A 124 -14.09 20.41 -10.99
N ALA A 125 -12.96 20.44 -11.69
CA ALA A 125 -11.89 21.44 -11.57
C ALA A 125 -12.33 22.81 -12.14
N THR A 126 -13.22 23.51 -11.43
CA THR A 126 -13.73 24.83 -11.83
C THR A 126 -12.86 26.00 -11.38
N ASN A 127 -11.79 25.75 -10.62
CA ASN A 127 -10.85 26.80 -10.22
C ASN A 127 -9.38 26.37 -10.44
N ARG A 128 -8.95 26.40 -11.70
CA ARG A 128 -7.55 26.15 -12.08
C ARG A 128 -6.74 27.43 -11.92
N GLU A 129 -5.98 27.51 -10.85
CA GLU A 129 -4.92 28.51 -10.69
C GLU A 129 -3.64 28.09 -11.42
N PRO A 130 -2.76 29.04 -11.80
CA PRO A 130 -1.57 28.75 -12.60
C PRO A 130 -0.61 27.76 -11.93
N LYS A 131 0.02 26.93 -12.77
CA LYS A 131 1.00 25.91 -12.36
C LYS A 131 2.19 26.59 -11.65
N ALA A 132 2.37 26.30 -10.36
CA ALA A 132 3.52 26.75 -9.60
C ALA A 132 4.79 25.97 -10.00
N VAL A 133 5.96 26.50 -9.63
CA VAL A 133 7.23 25.77 -9.76
C VAL A 133 7.20 24.59 -8.79
N ASP A 134 7.40 23.39 -9.33
CA ASP A 134 7.53 22.18 -8.52
C ASP A 134 8.89 22.22 -7.82
N GLU A 135 8.89 22.33 -6.50
CA GLU A 135 10.11 22.25 -5.70
C GLU A 135 10.31 20.78 -5.35
N PRO A 136 11.51 20.21 -5.59
CA PRO A 136 11.78 18.79 -5.37
C PRO A 136 12.02 18.51 -3.88
N LYS A 137 11.11 18.99 -3.02
CA LYS A 137 11.12 18.76 -1.58
C LYS A 137 9.71 18.49 -1.09
N LEU A 138 9.53 17.40 -0.34
CA LEU A 138 8.25 17.01 0.23
C LEU A 138 8.41 16.68 1.71
N THR A 139 7.51 17.19 2.53
CA THR A 139 7.30 16.72 3.91
C THR A 139 6.17 15.70 3.95
N VAL A 140 6.44 14.52 4.50
CA VAL A 140 5.47 13.46 4.74
C VAL A 140 5.06 13.45 6.22
N ALA A 141 3.78 13.72 6.48
CA ALA A 141 3.14 13.59 7.78
C ALA A 141 2.70 12.14 8.03
N LEU A 142 3.44 11.42 8.86
CA LEU A 142 3.08 10.08 9.32
C LEU A 142 1.92 10.16 10.33
N ASN A 143 0.98 9.22 10.24
CA ASN A 143 -0.16 9.11 11.15
C ASN A 143 0.18 8.53 12.53
N TRP A 144 1.41 8.09 12.73
CA TRP A 144 1.88 7.60 14.02
C TRP A 144 3.39 7.74 14.14
N ARG A 145 3.92 7.47 15.34
CA ARG A 145 5.35 7.32 15.56
C ARG A 145 5.92 6.29 14.57
N PRO A 146 7.12 6.51 14.02
CA PRO A 146 7.76 5.57 13.11
C PRO A 146 7.82 4.16 13.73
N ASN A 147 7.40 3.15 12.97
CA ASN A 147 7.32 1.75 13.40
C ASN A 147 7.35 0.84 12.16
N GLY A 148 7.15 -0.47 12.34
CA GLY A 148 7.19 -1.47 11.25
C GLY A 148 6.28 -1.15 10.05
N LEU A 149 5.20 -0.39 10.24
CA LEU A 149 4.26 -0.02 9.16
C LEU A 149 4.82 1.09 8.25
N HIS A 150 5.88 1.76 8.66
CA HIS A 150 6.52 2.83 7.91
C HIS A 150 7.81 2.40 7.21
N VAL A 151 8.26 1.15 7.41
CA VAL A 151 9.52 0.62 6.87
C VAL A 151 9.73 0.89 5.38
N PRO A 152 8.74 0.73 4.47
CA PRO A 152 8.94 1.04 3.05
C PRO A 152 9.37 2.50 2.78
N LEU A 153 8.83 3.46 3.54
CA LEU A 153 9.18 4.88 3.38
C LEU A 153 10.62 5.16 3.82
N TYR A 154 11.04 4.53 4.93
CA TYR A 154 12.40 4.67 5.44
C TYR A 154 13.41 3.88 4.61
N ALA A 155 13.04 2.71 4.08
CA ALA A 155 13.88 1.94 3.16
C ALA A 155 14.15 2.71 1.85
N ALA A 156 13.15 3.42 1.33
CA ALA A 156 13.35 4.30 0.18
C ALA A 156 14.39 5.40 0.48
N ALA A 157 14.33 6.02 1.66
CA ALA A 157 15.29 7.02 2.09
C ALA A 157 16.70 6.42 2.29
N GLU A 158 16.81 5.27 2.95
CA GLU A 158 18.11 4.64 3.24
C GLU A 158 18.83 4.13 2.02
N SER A 159 18.08 3.62 1.05
CA SER A 159 18.67 3.09 -0.17
C SER A 159 18.84 4.14 -1.27
N GLY A 160 18.57 5.42 -0.98
CA GLY A 160 18.77 6.53 -1.92
C GLY A 160 17.76 6.57 -3.07
N TRP A 161 16.61 5.89 -2.94
CA TRP A 161 15.60 5.85 -4.00
C TRP A 161 14.96 7.22 -4.24
N TYR A 162 14.73 8.01 -3.19
CA TYR A 162 14.23 9.38 -3.37
C TYR A 162 15.24 10.27 -4.09
N ASP A 163 16.54 10.16 -3.75
CA ASP A 163 17.62 10.88 -4.43
C ASP A 163 17.75 10.46 -5.90
N GLU A 164 17.58 9.16 -6.21
CA GLU A 164 17.61 8.64 -7.58
C GLU A 164 16.53 9.26 -8.48
N TYR A 165 15.34 9.51 -7.91
CA TYR A 165 14.24 10.22 -8.59
C TYR A 165 14.27 11.73 -8.41
N GLY A 166 15.28 12.26 -7.71
CA GLY A 166 15.53 13.70 -7.57
C GLY A 166 14.53 14.43 -6.67
N VAL A 167 14.07 13.80 -5.59
CA VAL A 167 13.17 14.43 -4.59
C VAL A 167 13.76 14.30 -3.18
N ASP A 168 13.79 15.39 -2.42
CA ASP A 168 14.16 15.42 -1.00
C ASP A 168 12.92 15.15 -0.14
N VAL A 169 12.91 14.04 0.60
CA VAL A 169 11.75 13.61 1.40
C VAL A 169 12.06 13.67 2.89
N GLY A 170 11.34 14.54 3.61
CA GLY A 170 11.36 14.63 5.06
C GLY A 170 10.18 13.91 5.71
N PHE A 171 10.36 13.40 6.93
CA PHE A 171 9.30 12.74 7.70
C PHE A 171 9.07 13.46 9.03
N GLU A 172 7.80 13.72 9.33
CA GLU A 172 7.31 14.13 10.65
C GLU A 172 6.17 13.19 11.07
N HIS A 173 5.92 13.03 12.37
CA HIS A 173 4.85 12.15 12.84
C HIS A 173 3.83 12.91 13.68
N HIS A 174 2.59 12.41 13.62
CA HIS A 174 1.46 12.94 14.38
C HIS A 174 0.70 11.78 15.01
N GLU A 175 0.01 12.03 16.11
CA GLU A 175 -0.79 11.02 16.80
C GLU A 175 -2.16 10.87 16.12
N GLY A 176 -2.21 10.06 15.07
CA GLY A 176 -3.42 9.66 14.38
C GLY A 176 -3.58 10.25 12.98
N SER A 177 -4.30 9.50 12.14
CA SER A 177 -4.57 9.84 10.74
C SER A 177 -5.22 11.22 10.57
N ARG A 178 -6.13 11.62 11.48
CA ARG A 178 -6.78 12.95 11.41
C ARG A 178 -5.76 14.08 11.54
N ARG A 179 -4.87 14.00 12.53
CA ARG A 179 -3.83 15.02 12.74
C ARG A 179 -2.85 15.09 11.57
N ALA A 180 -2.49 13.95 10.97
CA ALA A 180 -1.67 13.94 9.76
C ALA A 180 -2.39 14.59 8.56
N VAL A 181 -3.69 14.34 8.39
CA VAL A 181 -4.53 15.02 7.38
C VAL A 181 -4.63 16.52 7.66
N ASP A 182 -4.73 16.94 8.93
CA ASP A 182 -4.79 18.36 9.29
C ASP A 182 -3.51 19.10 8.85
N ARG A 183 -2.33 18.46 8.88
CA ARG A 183 -1.09 19.09 8.40
C ARG A 183 -1.10 19.33 6.91
N ILE A 184 -1.57 18.37 6.13
CA ILE A 184 -1.71 18.61 4.70
C ILE A 184 -2.77 19.67 4.43
N ASP A 185 -3.91 19.71 5.15
CA ASP A 185 -4.96 20.73 4.98
C ASP A 185 -4.55 22.14 5.44
N ALA A 186 -3.67 22.24 6.44
CA ALA A 186 -3.04 23.50 6.86
C ALA A 186 -1.91 23.95 5.91
N GLY A 187 -1.34 23.02 5.14
CA GLY A 187 -0.24 23.30 4.20
C GLY A 187 1.13 23.24 4.86
N GLU A 188 1.18 22.58 6.02
CA GLU A 188 2.38 22.37 6.83
C GLU A 188 3.13 21.09 6.39
N ALA A 189 2.43 20.17 5.70
CA ALA A 189 3.00 19.01 5.03
C ALA A 189 2.46 18.89 3.59
N ASP A 190 3.20 18.21 2.71
CA ASP A 190 2.79 18.00 1.31
C ASP A 190 1.99 16.71 1.14
N VAL A 191 2.33 15.68 1.92
CA VAL A 191 1.77 14.34 1.85
C VAL A 191 1.51 13.82 3.26
N ALA A 192 0.45 13.03 3.45
CA ALA A 192 0.16 12.35 4.70
C ALA A 192 0.07 10.83 4.48
N VAL A 193 0.44 10.06 5.49
CA VAL A 193 -0.04 8.68 5.65
C VAL A 193 -1.34 8.77 6.44
N ALA A 194 -2.43 8.15 5.95
CA ALA A 194 -3.71 8.16 6.65
C ALA A 194 -4.55 6.91 6.31
N GLY A 195 -5.34 6.46 7.28
CA GLY A 195 -6.28 5.37 7.08
C GLY A 195 -7.44 5.74 6.15
N ALA A 196 -7.97 4.75 5.43
CA ALA A 196 -8.96 4.94 4.38
C ALA A 196 -10.28 5.53 4.89
N ALA A 197 -10.74 5.16 6.09
CA ALA A 197 -11.97 5.72 6.65
C ALA A 197 -11.78 7.20 7.01
N THR A 198 -10.64 7.56 7.59
CA THR A 198 -10.28 8.96 7.89
C THR A 198 -10.27 9.81 6.62
N VAL A 199 -9.69 9.30 5.52
CA VAL A 199 -9.65 10.01 4.23
C VAL A 199 -11.06 10.29 3.70
N LEU A 200 -11.95 9.30 3.70
CA LEU A 200 -13.32 9.48 3.23
C LEU A 200 -14.11 10.48 4.08
N ARG A 201 -13.94 10.43 5.41
CA ARG A 201 -14.60 11.38 6.34
C ARG A 201 -14.10 12.80 6.14
N ALA A 202 -12.79 12.99 6.00
CA ALA A 202 -12.20 14.30 5.73
C ALA A 202 -12.70 14.88 4.40
N ARG A 203 -12.76 14.05 3.33
CA ARG A 203 -13.37 14.46 2.06
C ARG A 203 -14.84 14.82 2.19
N ALA A 204 -15.63 14.03 2.92
CA ALA A 204 -17.04 14.33 3.18
C ALA A 204 -17.22 15.64 3.95
N ALA A 205 -16.24 16.03 4.78
CA ALA A 205 -16.19 17.32 5.45
C ALA A 205 -15.67 18.48 4.56
N GLY A 206 -15.40 18.23 3.28
CA GLY A 206 -14.97 19.24 2.31
C GLY A 206 -13.46 19.47 2.24
N VAL A 207 -12.64 18.61 2.88
CA VAL A 207 -11.18 18.70 2.79
C VAL A 207 -10.72 18.16 1.42
N PRO A 208 -10.03 18.97 0.58
CA PRO A 208 -9.72 18.62 -0.81
C PRO A 208 -8.45 17.74 -0.89
N ILE A 209 -8.53 16.50 -0.40
CA ILE A 209 -7.42 15.54 -0.32
C ILE A 209 -7.73 14.24 -1.05
N VAL A 210 -6.71 13.60 -1.62
CA VAL A 210 -6.83 12.42 -2.47
C VAL A 210 -5.82 11.35 -2.08
N PRO A 211 -6.24 10.09 -1.90
CA PRO A 211 -5.31 8.98 -1.72
C PRO A 211 -4.65 8.67 -3.06
N ILE A 212 -3.33 8.79 -3.12
CA ILE A 212 -2.51 8.60 -4.32
C ILE A 212 -1.89 7.21 -4.42
N ALA A 213 -1.80 6.48 -3.30
CA ALA A 213 -1.43 5.07 -3.26
C ALA A 213 -1.94 4.41 -1.98
N VAL A 214 -2.16 3.09 -2.03
CA VAL A 214 -2.50 2.28 -0.86
C VAL A 214 -1.26 1.54 -0.36
N LEU A 215 -0.74 1.91 0.82
CA LEU A 215 0.50 1.34 1.37
C LEU A 215 0.30 -0.12 1.78
N TYR A 216 -0.83 -0.44 2.42
CA TYR A 216 -1.27 -1.81 2.74
C TYR A 216 -2.70 -2.04 2.29
N GLN A 217 -2.95 -3.16 1.62
CA GLN A 217 -4.23 -3.47 0.97
C GLN A 217 -5.35 -3.85 1.96
N ARG A 218 -5.02 -4.12 3.23
CA ARG A 218 -5.99 -4.37 4.30
C ARG A 218 -5.69 -3.50 5.52
N ALA A 219 -6.73 -2.99 6.17
CA ALA A 219 -6.59 -2.31 7.45
C ALA A 219 -6.13 -3.28 8.56
N MET A 220 -5.33 -2.73 9.46
CA MET A 220 -4.68 -3.42 10.56
C MET A 220 -5.35 -3.10 11.90
N THR A 221 -6.66 -2.83 11.87
CA THR A 221 -7.44 -2.48 13.06
C THR A 221 -7.97 -3.73 13.74
N VAL A 222 -7.75 -3.81 15.05
CA VAL A 222 -8.20 -4.90 15.91
C VAL A 222 -9.10 -4.37 17.03
N LEU A 223 -9.96 -5.23 17.54
CA LEU A 223 -10.42 -5.17 18.92
C LEU A 223 -9.50 -6.06 19.75
N TYR A 224 -9.07 -5.59 20.93
CA TYR A 224 -8.23 -6.39 21.80
C TYR A 224 -8.58 -6.21 23.28
N SER A 225 -8.25 -7.24 24.06
CA SER A 225 -8.47 -7.30 25.50
C SER A 225 -7.40 -8.18 26.13
N THR A 226 -7.09 -7.97 27.41
CA THR A 226 -6.37 -8.99 28.17
C THR A 226 -7.28 -10.19 28.43
N ARG A 227 -6.71 -11.39 28.48
CA ARG A 227 -7.44 -12.65 28.69
C ARG A 227 -8.12 -12.71 30.06
N ASP A 228 -7.56 -12.00 31.03
CA ASP A 228 -8.07 -11.94 32.40
C ASP A 228 -9.46 -11.30 32.48
N VAL A 229 -9.79 -10.35 31.60
CA VAL A 229 -11.12 -9.72 31.51
C VAL A 229 -12.22 -10.75 31.26
N PHE A 230 -11.98 -11.70 30.35
CA PHE A 230 -12.95 -12.72 29.96
C PHE A 230 -12.80 -14.04 30.70
N GLY A 231 -11.65 -14.26 31.38
CA GLY A 231 -11.24 -15.55 31.94
C GLY A 231 -11.06 -16.68 30.92
N THR A 232 -11.28 -16.40 29.64
CA THR A 232 -11.22 -17.30 28.50
C THR A 232 -10.77 -16.53 27.27
N GLU A 233 -10.30 -17.23 26.23
CA GLU A 233 -9.86 -16.58 25.00
C GLU A 233 -11.02 -15.83 24.31
N LEU A 234 -10.83 -14.55 23.98
CA LEU A 234 -11.74 -13.79 23.11
C LEU A 234 -11.59 -14.28 21.67
N ARG A 235 -12.59 -15.03 21.17
CA ARG A 235 -12.58 -15.69 19.86
C ARG A 235 -13.61 -15.16 18.88
N GLY A 236 -14.61 -14.40 19.36
CA GLY A 236 -15.68 -13.96 18.49
C GLY A 236 -16.55 -12.88 19.08
N VAL A 237 -17.33 -12.30 18.16
CA VAL A 237 -18.18 -11.12 18.42
C VAL A 237 -19.18 -11.37 19.53
N ASP A 238 -19.75 -12.58 19.63
CA ASP A 238 -20.77 -12.90 20.64
C ASP A 238 -20.29 -12.71 22.10
N GLN A 239 -18.99 -12.83 22.35
CA GLN A 239 -18.39 -12.61 23.67
C GLN A 239 -18.38 -11.14 24.07
N LEU A 240 -18.52 -10.22 23.11
CA LEU A 240 -18.55 -8.77 23.37
C LEU A 240 -19.86 -8.32 24.03
N ARG A 241 -20.91 -9.14 24.02
CA ARG A 241 -22.23 -8.78 24.58
C ARG A 241 -22.11 -8.31 26.05
N GLY A 242 -22.61 -7.11 26.33
CA GLY A 242 -22.59 -6.49 27.66
C GLY A 242 -21.20 -6.04 28.14
N GLN A 243 -20.20 -6.00 27.27
CA GLN A 243 -18.86 -5.49 27.58
C GLN A 243 -18.76 -3.99 27.28
N ARG A 244 -17.88 -3.30 28.01
CA ARG A 244 -17.51 -1.91 27.73
C ARG A 244 -16.41 -1.88 26.68
N ILE A 245 -16.67 -1.22 25.55
CA ILE A 245 -15.71 -1.11 24.46
C ILE A 245 -15.19 0.32 24.36
N GLY A 246 -13.91 0.50 24.68
CA GLY A 246 -13.20 1.77 24.55
C GLY A 246 -12.81 2.05 23.10
N MET A 247 -13.32 3.15 22.54
CA MET A 247 -13.06 3.55 21.15
C MET A 247 -12.89 5.08 21.05
N PRO A 248 -11.80 5.61 20.49
CA PRO A 248 -11.68 7.06 20.29
C PRO A 248 -12.68 7.53 19.24
N ALA A 249 -13.37 8.64 19.51
CA ALA A 249 -14.48 9.13 18.66
C ALA A 249 -14.05 9.50 17.22
N ARG A 250 -12.79 9.87 17.02
CA ARG A 250 -12.31 10.44 15.74
C ARG A 250 -11.09 9.74 15.14
N SER A 251 -10.56 8.70 15.78
CA SER A 251 -9.45 7.92 15.24
C SER A 251 -9.93 6.95 14.16
N GLU A 252 -9.00 6.51 13.30
CA GLU A 252 -9.26 5.43 12.34
C GLU A 252 -9.74 4.16 13.07
N THR A 253 -9.09 3.81 14.17
CA THR A 253 -9.38 2.62 14.99
C THR A 253 -10.81 2.66 15.54
N GLY A 254 -11.22 3.79 16.11
CA GLY A 254 -12.55 3.94 16.66
C GLY A 254 -13.65 4.08 15.61
N VAL A 255 -13.39 4.73 14.48
CA VAL A 255 -14.34 4.77 13.36
C VAL A 255 -14.59 3.37 12.80
N LEU A 256 -13.53 2.59 12.57
CA LEU A 256 -13.66 1.21 12.10
C LEU A 256 -14.28 0.30 13.16
N GLY A 257 -14.00 0.52 14.46
CA GLY A 257 -14.66 -0.17 15.57
C GLY A 257 -16.17 0.08 15.62
N ARG A 258 -16.61 1.35 15.51
CA ARG A 258 -18.04 1.68 15.40
C ARG A 258 -18.68 1.11 14.14
N LEU A 259 -17.97 1.15 13.01
CA LEU A 259 -18.46 0.55 11.77
C LEU A 259 -18.67 -0.95 11.94
N PHE A 260 -17.71 -1.64 12.55
CA PHE A 260 -17.84 -3.04 12.90
C PHE A 260 -19.07 -3.28 13.77
N VAL A 261 -19.24 -2.54 14.86
CA VAL A 261 -20.39 -2.67 15.77
C VAL A 261 -21.72 -2.47 15.04
N SER A 262 -21.84 -1.44 14.20
CA SER A 262 -23.07 -1.16 13.41
C SER A 262 -23.45 -2.29 12.43
N GLN A 263 -22.49 -3.16 12.07
CA GLN A 263 -22.72 -4.32 11.20
C GLN A 263 -23.04 -5.59 12.01
N THR A 264 -22.99 -5.52 13.33
CA THR A 264 -23.28 -6.65 14.23
C THR A 264 -24.69 -6.55 14.78
N ALA A 265 -25.23 -7.68 15.26
CA ALA A 265 -26.50 -7.70 15.98
C ALA A 265 -26.38 -7.23 17.44
N LEU A 266 -25.25 -6.64 17.84
CA LEU A 266 -24.93 -6.29 19.23
C LEU A 266 -25.00 -4.80 19.53
N GLU A 267 -25.33 -3.94 18.57
CA GLU A 267 -25.27 -2.48 18.77
C GLU A 267 -26.04 -1.99 20.01
N GLY A 268 -27.19 -2.60 20.35
CA GLY A 268 -27.95 -2.28 21.56
C GLY A 268 -27.53 -3.00 22.84
N ASP A 269 -26.59 -3.95 22.75
CA ASP A 269 -26.09 -4.77 23.85
C ASP A 269 -24.67 -4.35 24.31
N LEU A 270 -24.05 -3.33 23.68
CA LEU A 270 -22.69 -2.89 23.95
C LEU A 270 -22.68 -1.53 24.66
N GLU A 271 -21.75 -1.36 25.60
CA GLU A 271 -21.47 -0.07 26.23
C GLU A 271 -20.26 0.56 25.52
N ILE A 272 -20.47 1.57 24.68
CA ILE A 272 -19.36 2.25 23.97
C ILE A 272 -18.82 3.37 24.85
N GLU A 273 -17.55 3.27 25.21
CA GLU A 273 -16.83 4.28 25.98
C GLU A 273 -15.94 5.10 25.04
N GLU A 274 -16.19 6.41 24.96
CA GLU A 274 -15.35 7.31 24.16
C GLU A 274 -14.04 7.59 24.89
N THR A 275 -12.95 6.98 24.44
CA THR A 275 -11.63 7.18 25.04
C THR A 275 -11.03 8.51 24.58
N THR A 276 -10.64 9.37 25.53
CA THR A 276 -9.96 10.64 25.25
C THR A 276 -8.42 10.56 25.26
N GLY A 277 -7.87 9.41 25.67
CA GLY A 277 -6.43 9.11 25.70
C GLY A 277 -6.11 7.81 24.94
N GLU A 278 -4.94 7.22 25.21
CA GLU A 278 -4.58 5.91 24.63
C GLU A 278 -5.60 4.84 25.02
N GLU A 279 -6.15 4.13 24.02
CA GLU A 279 -7.06 3.00 24.23
C GLU A 279 -6.52 1.98 25.23
N ARG A 280 -5.23 1.67 25.12
CA ARG A 280 -4.53 0.74 26.02
C ARG A 280 -4.64 1.16 27.49
N THR A 281 -4.59 2.46 27.79
CA THR A 281 -4.71 2.94 29.17
C THR A 281 -6.08 2.61 29.73
N ALA A 282 -7.16 2.82 28.96
CA ALA A 282 -8.52 2.50 29.39
C ALA A 282 -8.71 1.01 29.69
N LEU A 283 -8.06 0.13 28.91
CA LEU A 283 -8.04 -1.31 29.18
C LEU A 283 -7.31 -1.63 30.49
N LEU A 284 -6.13 -1.05 30.71
CA LEU A 284 -5.31 -1.32 31.90
C LEU A 284 -5.89 -0.74 33.20
N THR A 285 -6.64 0.36 33.13
CA THR A 285 -7.31 0.97 34.29
C THR A 285 -8.68 0.33 34.58
N GLY A 286 -9.16 -0.54 33.69
CA GLY A 286 -10.48 -1.16 33.79
C GLY A 286 -11.64 -0.21 33.46
N GLU A 287 -11.35 0.92 32.79
CA GLU A 287 -12.36 1.82 32.24
C GLU A 287 -13.09 1.16 31.05
N ALA A 288 -12.39 0.32 30.29
CA ALA A 288 -12.95 -0.51 29.23
C ALA A 288 -12.53 -1.99 29.40
N ASP A 289 -13.40 -2.90 28.95
CA ASP A 289 -13.15 -4.34 28.95
C ASP A 289 -12.49 -4.78 27.64
N VAL A 290 -12.81 -4.10 26.53
CA VAL A 290 -12.22 -4.30 25.20
C VAL A 290 -11.90 -2.95 24.61
N VAL A 291 -10.84 -2.83 23.83
CA VAL A 291 -10.54 -1.56 23.16
C VAL A 291 -10.15 -1.75 21.70
N THR A 292 -10.31 -0.70 20.88
CA THR A 292 -9.79 -0.70 19.51
C THR A 292 -8.30 -0.40 19.48
N GLY A 293 -7.60 -0.89 18.46
CA GLY A 293 -6.20 -0.56 18.23
C GLY A 293 -5.68 -1.00 16.86
N SER A 294 -4.40 -0.82 16.64
CA SER A 294 -3.60 -1.39 15.56
C SER A 294 -3.05 -2.76 15.97
N ILE A 295 -2.68 -3.62 15.01
CA ILE A 295 -2.00 -4.91 15.27
C ILE A 295 -0.70 -4.80 16.07
N THR A 296 -0.15 -3.59 16.19
CA THR A 296 1.04 -3.25 16.97
C THR A 296 0.76 -3.13 18.46
N ASP A 297 -0.44 -2.71 18.85
CA ASP A 297 -0.74 -2.30 20.24
C ASP A 297 -0.84 -3.50 21.21
N PRO A 298 -1.46 -4.64 20.83
CA PRO A 298 -1.48 -5.85 21.66
C PRO A 298 -0.09 -6.34 22.04
N ARG A 299 0.88 -6.20 21.15
CA ARG A 299 2.25 -6.66 21.37
C ARG A 299 2.92 -5.94 22.54
N GLU A 300 2.67 -4.64 22.69
CA GLU A 300 3.23 -3.86 23.81
C GLU A 300 2.70 -4.33 25.18
N LEU A 301 1.52 -4.94 25.22
CA LEU A 301 0.96 -5.56 26.43
C LEU A 301 1.53 -6.96 26.66
N GLU A 302 1.70 -7.76 25.61
CA GLU A 302 2.35 -9.07 25.68
C GLU A 302 3.77 -8.98 26.26
N GLU A 303 4.52 -7.95 25.88
CA GLU A 303 5.85 -7.67 26.41
C GLU A 303 5.86 -7.31 27.91
N ARG A 304 4.72 -6.84 28.44
CA ARG A 304 4.52 -6.62 29.88
C ARG A 304 4.11 -7.88 30.63
N GLY A 305 4.01 -9.02 29.94
CA GLY A 305 3.63 -10.31 30.49
C GLY A 305 2.13 -10.60 30.46
N GLU A 306 1.34 -9.72 29.84
CA GLU A 306 -0.10 -9.93 29.67
C GLU A 306 -0.38 -10.96 28.59
N THR A 307 -1.45 -11.75 28.74
CA THR A 307 -1.99 -12.54 27.62
C THR A 307 -3.07 -11.71 26.95
N VAL A 308 -2.89 -11.39 25.67
CA VAL A 308 -3.79 -10.50 24.93
C VAL A 308 -4.50 -11.27 23.82
N ASP A 309 -5.81 -11.08 23.73
CA ASP A 309 -6.65 -11.66 22.70
C ASP A 309 -7.07 -10.58 21.71
N THR A 310 -7.11 -10.93 20.42
CA THR A 310 -7.40 -9.95 19.35
C THR A 310 -8.44 -10.48 18.36
N LEU A 311 -9.34 -9.60 17.93
CA LEU A 311 -10.26 -9.82 16.82
C LEU A 311 -9.93 -8.82 15.71
N LEU A 312 -9.58 -9.32 14.53
CA LEU A 312 -9.25 -8.48 13.39
C LEU A 312 -10.53 -7.98 12.71
N LEU A 313 -10.72 -6.66 12.63
CA LEU A 313 -11.94 -6.11 12.05
C LEU A 313 -12.06 -6.38 10.55
N THR A 314 -10.93 -6.47 9.85
CA THR A 314 -10.92 -6.71 8.40
C THR A 314 -11.20 -8.15 7.98
N ASP A 315 -11.42 -9.06 8.92
CA ASP A 315 -11.99 -10.38 8.63
C ASP A 315 -13.51 -10.31 8.42
N HIS A 316 -14.15 -9.21 8.86
CA HIS A 316 -15.59 -9.00 8.73
C HIS A 316 -15.96 -8.12 7.53
N PHE A 317 -15.11 -7.15 7.16
CA PHE A 317 -15.33 -6.31 5.98
C PHE A 317 -14.01 -5.81 5.36
N PRO A 318 -13.89 -5.78 4.02
CA PRO A 318 -12.65 -5.38 3.36
C PRO A 318 -12.48 -3.85 3.39
N VAL A 319 -11.40 -3.38 4.01
CA VAL A 319 -11.02 -1.96 4.07
C VAL A 319 -9.54 -1.83 3.75
N TYR A 320 -9.18 -0.84 2.94
CA TYR A 320 -7.76 -0.52 2.71
C TYR A 320 -7.09 -0.11 4.02
N GLY A 321 -5.82 -0.47 4.18
CA GLY A 321 -5.01 0.00 5.29
C GLY A 321 -4.55 1.44 5.09
N PRO A 322 -3.43 1.82 5.72
CA PRO A 322 -2.85 3.14 5.52
C PRO A 322 -2.64 3.44 4.02
N THR A 323 -2.93 4.67 3.65
CA THR A 323 -2.81 5.21 2.30
C THR A 323 -1.89 6.42 2.32
N ILE A 324 -1.24 6.68 1.18
CA ILE A 324 -0.48 7.90 0.94
C ILE A 324 -1.44 8.90 0.33
N VAL A 325 -1.54 10.10 0.91
CA VAL A 325 -2.56 11.09 0.63
C VAL A 325 -1.91 12.43 0.32
N ALA A 326 -2.37 13.12 -0.71
CA ALA A 326 -1.94 14.47 -1.05
C ALA A 326 -3.16 15.40 -1.20
N ARG A 327 -2.95 16.71 -1.28
CA ARG A 327 -4.01 17.63 -1.72
C ARG A 327 -4.36 17.37 -3.19
N GLU A 328 -5.62 17.56 -3.56
CA GLU A 328 -6.07 17.53 -4.96
C GLU A 328 -5.23 18.45 -5.85
N GLN A 329 -4.98 19.68 -5.39
CA GLN A 329 -4.18 20.66 -6.12
C GLN A 329 -2.71 20.23 -6.31
N ALA A 330 -2.18 19.36 -5.44
CA ALA A 330 -0.81 18.86 -5.56
C ALA A 330 -0.66 17.92 -6.78
N LEU A 331 -1.74 17.25 -7.22
CA LEU A 331 -1.72 16.43 -8.44
C LEU A 331 -1.44 17.22 -9.72
N GLU A 332 -1.62 18.54 -9.69
CA GLU A 332 -1.30 19.44 -10.80
C GLU A 332 -0.01 20.23 -10.54
N ARG A 333 0.18 20.72 -9.30
CA ARG A 333 1.27 21.64 -8.92
C ARG A 333 2.56 20.96 -8.52
N ARG A 334 2.48 19.76 -7.96
CA ARG A 334 3.60 18.97 -7.42
C ARG A 334 3.72 17.59 -8.09
N ARG A 335 3.16 17.46 -9.31
CA ARG A 335 3.03 16.15 -9.98
C ARG A 335 4.37 15.41 -10.10
N SER A 336 5.43 16.08 -10.55
CA SER A 336 6.74 15.44 -10.70
C SER A 336 7.30 15.00 -9.36
N SER A 337 7.19 15.83 -8.31
CA SER A 337 7.61 15.46 -6.96
C SER A 337 6.79 14.29 -6.38
N LEU A 338 5.48 14.24 -6.62
CA LEU A 338 4.62 13.12 -6.21
C LEU A 338 4.93 11.84 -6.99
N GLU A 339 5.22 11.93 -8.30
CA GLU A 339 5.67 10.79 -9.10
C GLU A 339 7.00 10.25 -8.56
N ALA A 340 7.95 11.14 -8.27
CA ALA A 340 9.24 10.78 -7.68
C ALA A 340 9.09 10.14 -6.29
N LEU A 341 8.22 10.67 -5.43
CA LEU A 341 7.90 10.09 -4.12
C LEU A 341 7.34 8.67 -4.27
N LEU A 342 6.36 8.46 -5.15
CA LEU A 342 5.72 7.16 -5.33
C LEU A 342 6.67 6.13 -5.98
N ALA A 343 7.47 6.56 -6.96
CA ALA A 343 8.49 5.71 -7.57
C ALA A 343 9.58 5.34 -6.55
N GLY A 344 10.01 6.31 -5.74
CA GLY A 344 10.96 6.07 -4.65
C GLY A 344 10.39 5.13 -3.58
N THR A 345 9.13 5.31 -3.21
CA THR A 345 8.44 4.43 -2.24
C THR A 345 8.25 3.01 -2.79
N ALA A 346 8.00 2.84 -4.08
CA ALA A 346 7.98 1.52 -4.73
C ALA A 346 9.37 0.84 -4.64
N GLY A 347 10.45 1.61 -4.83
CA GLY A 347 11.82 1.19 -4.55
C GLY A 347 12.03 0.83 -3.07
N GLY A 348 11.53 1.62 -2.13
CA GLY A 348 11.58 1.30 -0.71
C GLY A 348 10.82 0.03 -0.34
N TRP A 349 9.67 -0.23 -0.96
CA TRP A 349 8.94 -1.50 -0.80
C TRP A 349 9.79 -2.69 -1.27
N ARG A 350 10.48 -2.55 -2.41
CA ARG A 350 11.43 -3.54 -2.92
C ARG A 350 12.54 -3.83 -1.89
N GLU A 351 13.23 -2.80 -1.41
CA GLU A 351 14.32 -2.99 -0.45
C GLU A 351 13.82 -3.60 0.85
N ALA A 352 12.73 -3.06 1.41
CA ALA A 352 12.17 -3.54 2.67
C ALA A 352 11.76 -5.02 2.61
N THR A 353 11.12 -5.45 1.51
CA THR A 353 10.71 -6.85 1.36
C THR A 353 11.87 -7.81 1.14
N ARG A 354 13.03 -7.31 0.70
CA ARG A 354 14.26 -8.09 0.56
C ARG A 354 15.05 -8.15 1.86
N ASP A 355 15.24 -7.00 2.49
CA ASP A 355 16.02 -6.82 3.70
C ASP A 355 15.50 -5.58 4.45
N PRO A 356 14.63 -5.76 5.46
CA PRO A 356 14.10 -4.64 6.23
C PRO A 356 15.08 -4.09 7.27
N ASP A 357 16.20 -4.76 7.56
CA ASP A 357 17.08 -4.44 8.70
C ASP A 357 17.63 -3.02 8.68
N PRO A 358 18.11 -2.47 7.54
CA PRO A 358 18.65 -1.11 7.52
C PRO A 358 17.59 -0.06 7.87
N ALA A 359 16.38 -0.21 7.32
CA ALA A 359 15.27 0.70 7.59
C ALA A 359 14.73 0.53 9.02
N ALA A 360 14.69 -0.72 9.52
CA ALA A 360 14.30 -1.04 10.88
C ALA A 360 15.25 -0.41 11.91
N ALA A 361 16.55 -0.52 11.70
CA ALA A 361 17.56 0.12 12.54
C ALA A 361 17.39 1.65 12.56
N ARG A 362 17.14 2.26 11.40
CA ARG A 362 16.92 3.71 11.31
C ARG A 362 15.67 4.20 12.05
N ILE A 363 14.60 3.41 12.01
CA ILE A 363 13.37 3.70 12.74
C ILE A 363 13.63 3.61 14.24
N ALA A 364 14.30 2.54 14.67
CA ALA A 364 14.69 2.32 16.07
C ALA A 364 15.56 3.45 16.62
N ASP A 365 16.52 3.96 15.84
CA ASP A 365 17.38 5.09 16.25
C ASP A 365 16.61 6.39 16.59
N ARG A 366 15.35 6.50 16.14
CA ARG A 366 14.48 7.67 16.36
C ARG A 366 13.29 7.39 17.26
N GLY A 367 13.11 6.16 17.72
CA GLY A 367 11.96 5.71 18.49
C GLY A 367 12.36 4.93 19.73
N ASP A 368 11.36 4.32 20.36
CA ASP A 368 11.53 3.47 21.55
C ASP A 368 11.50 1.96 21.19
N ASP A 369 11.30 1.63 19.91
CA ASP A 369 11.23 0.25 19.42
C ASP A 369 12.63 -0.30 19.07
N GLU A 370 12.85 -1.58 19.38
CA GLU A 370 14.05 -2.30 18.95
C GLU A 370 13.97 -2.67 17.45
N PRO A 371 15.10 -2.67 16.70
CA PRO A 371 15.11 -2.98 15.27
C PRO A 371 14.42 -4.31 14.92
N GLU A 372 14.61 -5.34 15.74
CA GLU A 372 13.97 -6.65 15.56
C GLU A 372 12.44 -6.56 15.59
N ARG A 373 11.87 -5.72 16.46
CA ARG A 373 10.42 -5.53 16.54
C ARG A 373 9.88 -4.82 15.32
N VAL A 374 10.59 -3.80 14.86
CA VAL A 374 10.23 -3.05 13.65
C VAL A 374 10.20 -4.00 12.45
N ARG A 375 11.23 -4.85 12.31
CA ARG A 375 11.30 -5.91 11.29
C ARG A 375 10.11 -6.87 11.37
N GLU A 376 9.88 -7.49 12.53
CA GLU A 376 8.81 -8.49 12.67
C GLU A 376 7.42 -7.90 12.41
N THR A 377 7.20 -6.65 12.85
CA THR A 377 5.97 -5.91 12.58
C THR A 377 5.78 -5.71 11.08
N PHE A 378 6.85 -5.29 10.38
CA PHE A 378 6.82 -5.11 8.93
C PHE A 378 6.56 -6.44 8.19
N GLU A 379 7.29 -7.50 8.54
CA GLU A 379 7.14 -8.83 7.92
C GLU A 379 5.71 -9.38 8.09
N ARG A 380 5.13 -9.21 9.28
CA ARG A 380 3.72 -9.54 9.54
C ARG A 380 2.79 -8.67 8.68
N ALA A 381 3.02 -7.36 8.65
CA ALA A 381 2.22 -6.41 7.90
C ALA A 381 2.18 -6.76 6.40
N VAL A 382 3.34 -7.07 5.80
CA VAL A 382 3.44 -7.49 4.40
C VAL A 382 2.68 -8.80 4.17
N ARG A 383 2.93 -9.82 4.99
CA ARG A 383 2.34 -11.16 4.84
C ARG A 383 0.82 -11.16 4.92
N GLU A 384 0.25 -10.43 5.88
CA GLU A 384 -1.18 -10.50 6.21
C GLU A 384 -2.02 -9.39 5.56
N PHE A 385 -1.40 -8.24 5.28
CA PHE A 385 -2.11 -7.01 4.90
C PHE A 385 -1.56 -6.32 3.65
N GLY A 386 -0.34 -6.63 3.21
CA GLY A 386 0.36 -5.91 2.13
C GLY A 386 -0.18 -6.16 0.73
N HIS A 387 -0.89 -7.27 0.50
CA HIS A 387 -1.24 -7.72 -0.84
C HIS A 387 -2.74 -7.97 -1.03
N SER A 388 -3.19 -7.76 -2.26
CA SER A 388 -4.51 -8.15 -2.78
C SER A 388 -4.38 -8.70 -4.20
N ASP A 389 -5.47 -9.27 -4.74
CA ASP A 389 -5.52 -9.62 -6.17
C ASP A 389 -5.26 -8.41 -7.06
N ASP A 390 -5.68 -7.23 -6.62
CA ASP A 390 -5.50 -5.98 -7.35
C ASP A 390 -4.02 -5.60 -7.44
N THR A 391 -3.25 -5.71 -6.36
CA THR A 391 -1.79 -5.47 -6.41
C THR A 391 -1.03 -6.58 -7.12
N ARG A 392 -1.55 -7.81 -7.14
CA ARG A 392 -0.95 -8.90 -7.95
C ARG A 392 -1.10 -8.63 -9.44
N GLU A 393 -2.22 -8.04 -9.85
CA GLU A 393 -2.50 -7.70 -11.25
C GLU A 393 -1.79 -6.40 -11.68
N ARG A 394 -1.74 -5.40 -10.81
CA ARG A 394 -1.38 -4.02 -11.19
C ARG A 394 -0.16 -3.43 -10.50
N GLY A 395 0.40 -4.12 -9.51
CA GLY A 395 1.54 -3.64 -8.72
C GLY A 395 1.13 -3.00 -7.40
N TRP A 396 2.13 -2.65 -6.60
CA TRP A 396 2.00 -2.02 -5.29
C TRP A 396 1.22 -0.70 -5.36
N GLY A 397 0.55 -0.29 -4.28
CA GLY A 397 -0.13 1.01 -4.25
C GLY A 397 -1.48 1.05 -4.98
N TRP A 398 -1.81 0.04 -5.79
CA TRP A 398 -3.00 0.07 -6.64
C TRP A 398 -4.31 0.13 -5.84
N GLN A 399 -5.28 0.84 -6.42
CA GLN A 399 -6.60 1.08 -5.84
C GLN A 399 -7.73 1.01 -6.86
N ARG A 400 -8.92 0.59 -6.40
CA ARG A 400 -10.14 0.57 -7.21
C ARG A 400 -11.26 1.36 -6.54
N GLU A 401 -11.96 2.14 -7.36
CA GLU A 401 -13.18 2.88 -7.01
C GLU A 401 -14.18 2.02 -6.22
N ARG A 402 -14.47 0.80 -6.69
CA ARG A 402 -15.40 -0.14 -6.02
C ARG A 402 -15.08 -0.38 -4.54
N THR A 403 -13.81 -0.35 -4.14
CA THR A 403 -13.40 -0.61 -2.75
C THR A 403 -13.66 0.63 -1.90
N TRP A 404 -13.38 1.81 -2.44
CA TRP A 404 -13.69 3.10 -1.83
C TRP A 404 -15.20 3.31 -1.69
N ASP A 405 -15.98 3.00 -2.72
CA ASP A 405 -17.45 3.12 -2.69
C ASP A 405 -18.08 2.18 -1.67
N ARG A 406 -17.57 0.96 -1.53
CA ARG A 406 -18.02 0.02 -0.49
C ARG A 406 -17.78 0.58 0.91
N LEU A 407 -16.59 1.13 1.16
CA LEU A 407 -16.28 1.75 2.45
C LEU A 407 -17.15 3.00 2.68
N ARG A 408 -17.29 3.87 1.68
CA ARG A 408 -18.15 5.06 1.76
C ARG A 408 -19.59 4.68 2.12
N THR A 409 -20.16 3.73 1.38
CA THR A 409 -21.52 3.22 1.62
C THR A 409 -21.66 2.65 3.04
N ALA A 410 -20.68 1.88 3.49
CA ALA A 410 -20.70 1.30 4.83
C ALA A 410 -20.64 2.38 5.93
N LEU A 411 -19.81 3.41 5.75
CA LEU A 411 -19.72 4.56 6.66
C LEU A 411 -21.01 5.41 6.64
N GLU A 412 -21.66 5.58 5.49
CA GLU A 412 -22.95 6.28 5.38
C GLU A 412 -24.06 5.51 6.11
N GLN A 413 -24.14 4.19 5.92
CA GLN A 413 -25.13 3.34 6.57
C GLN A 413 -24.98 3.29 8.09
N GLY A 414 -23.75 3.38 8.59
CA GLY A 414 -23.47 3.49 10.02
C GLY A 414 -23.57 4.91 10.59
N GLU A 415 -23.94 5.91 9.77
CA GLU A 415 -23.94 7.33 10.15
C GLU A 415 -22.55 7.84 10.61
N LEU A 416 -21.47 7.22 10.13
CA LEU A 416 -20.08 7.49 10.51
C LEU A 416 -19.33 8.37 9.49
N LEU A 417 -19.92 8.65 8.33
CA LEU A 417 -19.26 9.44 7.28
C LEU A 417 -19.09 10.91 7.67
N ALA A 418 -20.09 11.50 8.34
CA ALA A 418 -19.98 12.87 8.85
C ALA A 418 -19.19 12.90 10.16
N GLU A 419 -18.39 13.95 10.36
CA GLU A 419 -17.94 14.30 11.71
C GLU A 419 -19.15 14.90 12.44
N GLY A 420 -19.74 14.16 13.40
CA GLY A 420 -20.76 14.74 14.28
C GLY A 420 -20.23 16.03 14.89
N THR A 421 -21.01 17.11 14.75
CA THR A 421 -20.71 18.47 15.25
C THR A 421 -20.37 18.52 16.72
#